data_AF-A0A0U1Q0R0-F1
#
_entry.id   AF-A0A0U1Q0R0-F1
#
_cell.length_a   1.000
_cell.length_b   1.000
_cell.length_c   1.000
_cell.angle_alpha   90.00
_cell.angle_beta   90.00
_cell.angle_gamma   90.00
#
_symmetry.space_group_name_H-M   'P 1'
#
loop_
_entity.id
_entity.type
_entity.pdbx_description
1 polymer ?
#
loop_
_entity_poly.entity_id
_entity_poly.type
_entity_poly.pdbx_seq_one_letter_code
_entity_poly.pdbx_strand_id
1 'polypeptide(L)'
;MHNALRHNLSTDGRAPEWPKVVISNLQIPADQMTLTRSLTLKASDCIRFDAVLWHDAKRSERFSNLSLCAPELPKQSNNFVLTWKSFSISGKTSGQVRSDGPIPPYSKLPDDPAMERWLMNQFGLYYVGSLLTLVGYDPNFTGDDRRFWIRNIKG
;
A
#
# COMPACT_ATOMS: atom_id res chain seq x y z
N MET A 1 7.79 -12.66 5.67
CA MET A 1 6.60 -11.88 5.22
C MET A 1 5.50 -12.75 4.60
N HIS A 2 5.80 -13.65 3.64
CA HIS A 2 4.79 -14.37 2.84
C HIS A 2 3.76 -15.24 3.59
N ASN A 3 4.07 -15.81 4.76
CA ASN A 3 3.15 -16.72 5.46
C ASN A 3 2.19 -16.02 6.46
N ALA A 4 2.57 -14.88 7.04
CA ALA A 4 1.73 -14.21 8.04
C ALA A 4 0.54 -13.47 7.43
N LEU A 5 0.63 -13.09 6.15
CA LEU A 5 -0.38 -12.27 5.48
C LEU A 5 -1.44 -13.10 4.73
N ARG A 6 -1.15 -14.37 4.40
CA ARG A 6 -2.02 -15.25 3.61
C ARG A 6 -3.24 -15.82 4.35
N HIS A 7 -3.27 -15.74 5.69
CA HIS A 7 -4.34 -16.34 6.51
C HIS A 7 -5.52 -15.41 6.86
N ASN A 8 -5.59 -14.20 6.29
CA ASN A 8 -6.56 -13.17 6.72
C ASN A 8 -7.74 -12.98 5.75
N LEU A 9 -8.29 -14.06 5.21
CA LEU A 9 -9.57 -13.99 4.52
C LEU A 9 -10.69 -13.96 5.56
N SER A 10 -11.63 -13.02 5.39
CA SER A 10 -12.82 -12.90 6.24
C SER A 10 -13.60 -14.22 6.26
N THR A 11 -13.85 -14.78 7.44
CA THR A 11 -14.65 -16.01 7.60
C THR A 11 -16.13 -15.74 7.83
N ASP A 12 -16.52 -14.49 8.10
CA ASP A 12 -17.87 -14.10 8.56
C ASP A 12 -18.49 -12.93 7.77
N GLY A 13 -17.85 -12.50 6.68
CA GLY A 13 -18.33 -11.38 5.88
C GLY A 13 -18.03 -10.00 6.48
N ARG A 14 -17.20 -9.90 7.53
CA ARG A 14 -16.69 -8.63 8.08
C ARG A 14 -15.22 -8.40 7.72
N ALA A 15 -14.82 -7.15 7.57
CA ALA A 15 -13.43 -6.85 7.28
C ALA A 15 -12.57 -7.22 8.48
N PRO A 16 -11.46 -7.94 8.29
CA PRO A 16 -10.52 -8.14 9.38
C PRO A 16 -9.95 -6.77 9.81
N GLU A 17 -9.82 -6.54 11.11
CA GLU A 17 -9.16 -5.33 11.64
C GLU A 17 -7.63 -5.46 11.58
N TRP A 18 -7.13 -6.70 11.53
CA TRP A 18 -5.71 -7.04 11.58
C TRP A 18 -5.36 -8.07 10.51
N PRO A 19 -4.09 -8.17 10.10
CA PRO A 19 -2.96 -7.32 10.45
C PRO A 19 -3.01 -5.98 9.72
N LYS A 20 -2.30 -4.96 10.23
CA LYS A 20 -2.15 -3.68 9.55
C LYS A 20 -0.72 -3.49 9.06
N VAL A 21 -0.56 -2.85 7.92
CA VAL A 21 0.75 -2.56 7.33
C VAL A 21 0.87 -1.07 7.04
N VAL A 22 1.96 -0.50 7.53
CA VAL A 22 2.35 0.88 7.25
C VAL A 22 3.58 0.85 6.38
N ILE A 23 3.54 1.53 5.23
CA ILE A 23 4.71 1.75 4.39
C ILE A 23 5.28 3.14 4.68
N SER A 24 6.59 3.25 4.79
CA SER A 24 7.28 4.52 5.00
C SER A 24 8.55 4.60 4.16
N ASN A 25 9.06 5.81 3.98
CA ASN A 25 10.27 6.11 3.23
C ASN A 25 10.24 5.51 1.81
N LEU A 26 9.07 5.54 1.17
CA LEU A 26 8.86 4.98 -0.16
C LEU A 26 9.69 5.76 -1.19
N GLN A 27 10.68 5.09 -1.76
CA GLN A 27 11.53 5.59 -2.84
C GLN A 27 10.93 5.12 -4.17
N ILE A 28 10.51 6.09 -4.98
CA ILE A 28 9.96 5.87 -6.32
C ILE A 28 11.07 6.17 -7.34
N PRO A 29 11.34 5.28 -8.31
CA PRO A 29 12.27 5.57 -9.39
C PRO A 29 11.89 6.86 -10.14
N ALA A 30 12.86 7.74 -10.38
CA ALA A 30 12.61 9.06 -10.96
C ALA A 30 11.99 9.00 -12.36
N ASP A 31 12.33 7.98 -13.15
CA ASP A 31 11.77 7.76 -14.48
C ASP A 31 10.28 7.40 -14.45
N GLN A 32 9.81 6.70 -13.40
CA GLN A 32 8.39 6.43 -13.18
C GLN A 32 7.57 7.68 -12.81
N MET A 33 8.25 8.75 -12.38
CA MET A 33 7.61 10.03 -12.07
C MET A 33 7.44 10.93 -13.30
N THR A 34 7.92 10.52 -14.47
CA THR A 34 7.77 11.28 -15.72
C THR A 34 6.60 10.76 -16.55
N LEU A 35 5.78 11.68 -17.07
CA LEU A 35 4.61 11.39 -17.92
C LEU A 35 5.06 10.96 -19.33
N THR A 36 5.68 9.80 -19.47
CA THR A 36 5.96 9.20 -20.78
C THR A 36 4.94 8.11 -21.06
N ARG A 37 4.17 8.28 -22.15
CA ARG A 37 3.07 7.42 -22.64
C ARG A 37 3.42 5.93 -22.87
N SER A 38 4.65 5.50 -22.62
CA SER A 38 5.05 4.09 -22.70
C SER A 38 4.98 3.47 -21.30
N LEU A 39 3.93 2.66 -21.07
CA LEU A 39 3.63 1.94 -19.83
C LEU A 39 4.53 0.71 -19.61
N THR A 40 5.76 0.71 -20.12
CA THR A 40 6.62 -0.46 -20.03
C THR A 40 7.50 -0.34 -18.81
N LEU A 41 7.10 -1.02 -17.74
CA LEU A 41 7.98 -1.29 -16.60
C LEU A 41 9.20 -2.06 -17.09
N LYS A 42 10.40 -1.54 -16.83
CA LYS A 42 11.65 -2.25 -17.10
C LYS A 42 11.84 -3.31 -16.01
N ALA A 43 12.52 -4.40 -16.34
CA ALA A 43 12.83 -5.43 -15.33
C ALA A 43 13.67 -4.90 -14.15
N SER A 44 14.43 -3.83 -14.36
CA SER A 44 15.23 -3.14 -13.35
C SER A 44 14.44 -2.19 -12.43
N ASP A 45 13.16 -1.96 -12.74
CA ASP A 45 12.35 -1.01 -12.00
C ASP A 45 11.95 -1.61 -10.65
N CYS A 46 12.40 -0.98 -9.57
CA CYS A 46 12.08 -1.41 -8.21
C CYS A 46 11.75 -0.21 -7.34
N ILE A 47 10.70 -0.32 -6.54
CA ILE A 47 10.51 0.59 -5.41
C ILE A 47 11.29 0.08 -4.20
N ARG A 48 11.68 1.00 -3.32
CA ARG A 48 12.26 0.66 -2.00
C ARG A 48 11.48 1.32 -0.89
N PHE A 49 11.33 0.65 0.24
CA PHE A 49 10.55 1.18 1.35
C PHE A 49 10.89 0.48 2.67
N ASP A 50 10.47 1.10 3.76
CA ASP A 50 10.39 0.49 5.08
C ASP A 50 8.92 0.12 5.38
N ALA A 51 8.70 -0.90 6.19
CA ALA A 51 7.37 -1.34 6.57
C ALA A 51 7.25 -1.62 8.07
N VAL A 52 6.07 -1.35 8.62
CA VAL A 52 5.67 -1.81 9.96
C VAL A 52 4.44 -2.68 9.83
N LEU A 53 4.56 -3.94 10.26
CA LEU A 53 3.47 -4.89 10.36
C LEU A 53 2.95 -4.91 11.79
N TRP A 54 1.68 -4.57 11.99
CA TRP A 54 1.00 -4.73 13.26
C TRP A 54 0.14 -6.00 13.23
N HIS A 55 0.45 -6.92 14.14
CA HIS A 55 -0.35 -8.14 14.32
C HIS A 55 -1.61 -7.86 15.16
N ASP A 56 -1.52 -6.89 16.07
CA ASP A 56 -2.61 -6.39 16.91
C ASP A 56 -2.27 -4.98 17.43
N ALA A 57 -3.05 -4.45 18.38
CA ALA A 57 -2.87 -3.10 18.91
C ALA A 57 -1.56 -2.86 19.67
N LYS A 58 -0.81 -3.91 20.00
CA LYS A 58 0.39 -3.83 20.85
C LYS A 58 1.62 -4.45 20.21
N ARG A 59 1.46 -5.45 19.34
CA ARG A 59 2.58 -6.19 18.74
C ARG A 59 2.81 -5.75 17.30
N SER A 60 4.05 -5.33 17.03
CA SER A 60 4.51 -5.00 15.68
C SER A 60 5.89 -5.58 15.35
N GLU A 61 6.13 -5.73 14.06
CA GLU A 61 7.40 -6.09 13.44
C GLU A 61 7.80 -4.98 12.46
N ARG A 62 9.07 -4.58 12.47
CA ARG A 62 9.61 -3.55 11.57
C ARG A 62 10.53 -4.18 10.55
N PHE A 63 10.39 -3.76 9.31
CA PHE A 63 11.21 -4.17 8.18
C PHE A 63 11.82 -2.93 7.55
N SER A 64 13.10 -3.00 7.21
CA SER A 64 13.81 -1.89 6.60
C SER A 64 14.41 -2.29 5.26
N ASN A 65 14.50 -1.32 4.34
CA ASN A 65 15.13 -1.48 3.04
C ASN A 65 14.54 -2.66 2.22
N LEU A 66 13.20 -2.81 2.27
CA LEU A 66 12.48 -3.74 1.40
C LEU A 66 12.50 -3.23 -0.03
N SER A 67 12.47 -4.16 -0.97
CA SER A 67 12.32 -3.87 -2.40
C SER A 67 11.19 -4.68 -3.01
N LEU A 68 10.49 -4.08 -3.95
CA LEU A 68 9.54 -4.77 -4.82
C LEU A 68 9.84 -4.34 -6.26
N CYS A 69 10.17 -5.31 -7.11
CA CYS A 69 10.59 -5.06 -8.48
C CYS A 69 9.51 -5.46 -9.51
N ALA A 70 9.54 -4.85 -10.68
CA ALA A 70 8.60 -5.10 -11.76
C ALA A 70 8.39 -6.59 -12.13
N PRO A 71 9.42 -7.45 -12.17
CA PRO A 71 9.25 -8.88 -12.45
C PRO A 71 8.43 -9.63 -11.39
N GLU A 72 8.33 -9.11 -10.17
CA GLU A 72 7.58 -9.69 -9.05
C GLU A 72 6.11 -9.25 -9.05
N LEU A 73 5.74 -8.28 -9.89
CA LEU A 73 4.38 -7.77 -9.95
C LEU A 73 3.47 -8.77 -10.66
N PRO A 74 2.26 -9.03 -10.12
CA PRO A 74 1.30 -9.90 -10.77
C PRO A 74 0.78 -9.23 -12.04
N LYS A 75 0.53 -10.05 -13.08
CA LYS A 75 0.07 -9.60 -14.41
C LYS A 75 -1.40 -9.12 -14.43
N GLN A 76 -2.06 -9.08 -13.29
CA GLN A 76 -3.49 -8.76 -13.17
C GLN A 76 -3.74 -7.24 -13.08
N SER A 77 -4.97 -6.84 -13.36
CA SER A 77 -5.38 -5.43 -13.25
C SER A 77 -5.31 -4.97 -11.79
N ASN A 78 -4.70 -3.80 -11.57
CA ASN A 78 -4.63 -3.15 -10.26
C ASN A 78 -5.52 -1.89 -10.20
N ASN A 79 -6.53 -1.80 -11.08
CA ASN A 79 -7.46 -0.66 -11.11
C ASN A 79 -8.25 -0.50 -9.81
N PHE A 80 -8.38 -1.57 -9.01
CA PHE A 80 -8.99 -1.51 -7.68
C PHE A 80 -8.28 -0.51 -6.76
N VAL A 81 -7.00 -0.19 -7.00
CA VAL A 81 -6.26 0.83 -6.23
C VAL A 81 -6.91 2.20 -6.36
N LEU A 82 -7.50 2.54 -7.51
CA LEU A 82 -8.21 3.80 -7.72
C LEU A 82 -9.48 3.88 -6.87
N THR A 83 -10.19 2.78 -6.75
CA THR A 83 -11.37 2.65 -5.88
C THR A 83 -10.96 2.64 -4.40
N TRP A 84 -9.94 1.88 -4.03
CA TRP A 84 -9.40 1.81 -2.68
C TRP A 84 -8.95 3.18 -2.15
N LYS A 85 -8.26 3.97 -2.99
CA LYS A 85 -7.78 5.31 -2.61
C LYS A 85 -8.91 6.35 -2.49
N SER A 86 -10.02 6.17 -3.20
CA SER A 86 -11.11 7.17 -3.22
C SER A 86 -11.97 7.13 -1.96
N PHE A 87 -11.99 6.00 -1.24
CA PHE A 87 -12.70 5.92 0.03
C PHE A 87 -11.89 6.54 1.16
N SER A 88 -12.54 7.33 2.01
CA SER A 88 -11.97 7.73 3.30
C SER A 88 -11.80 6.51 4.21
N ILE A 89 -10.91 6.61 5.19
CA ILE A 89 -10.77 5.58 6.22
C ILE A 89 -11.92 5.76 7.21
N SER A 90 -12.80 4.76 7.31
CA SER A 90 -13.94 4.74 8.23
C SER A 90 -13.50 4.70 9.71
N GLY A 91 -14.41 4.95 10.66
CA GLY A 91 -14.20 4.74 12.10
C GLY A 91 -13.13 5.64 12.77
N LYS A 92 -12.52 5.15 13.86
CA LYS A 92 -11.53 5.92 14.63
C LYS A 92 -10.21 6.04 13.86
N THR A 93 -9.75 7.28 13.67
CA THR A 93 -8.48 7.64 13.01
C THR A 93 -7.60 8.50 13.91
N SER A 94 -6.31 8.61 13.59
CA SER A 94 -5.39 9.59 14.20
C SER A 94 -5.55 11.00 13.62
N GLY A 95 -6.62 11.25 12.85
CA GLY A 95 -6.80 12.48 12.08
C GLY A 95 -5.80 12.58 10.93
N GLN A 96 -5.33 13.79 10.64
CA GLN A 96 -4.37 14.04 9.55
C GLN A 96 -2.96 13.51 9.85
N VAL A 97 -2.69 13.12 11.10
CA VAL A 97 -1.38 12.64 11.52
C VAL A 97 -1.14 11.23 11.01
N ARG A 98 -0.17 11.07 10.10
CA ARG A 98 0.30 9.76 9.62
C ARG A 98 1.39 9.26 10.55
N SER A 99 1.15 8.10 11.17
CA SER A 99 2.08 7.48 12.12
C SER A 99 2.43 6.06 11.69
N ASP A 100 3.46 5.51 12.33
CA ASP A 100 3.80 4.07 12.28
C ASP A 100 2.90 3.24 13.21
N GLY A 101 2.02 3.88 13.98
CA GLY A 101 1.17 3.25 14.99
C GLY A 101 -0.04 2.54 14.39
N PRO A 102 -0.71 1.68 15.16
CA PRO A 102 -1.78 0.85 14.61
C PRO A 102 -3.09 1.60 14.31
N ILE A 103 -3.18 2.88 14.69
CA ILE A 103 -4.36 3.70 14.44
C ILE A 103 -4.16 4.34 13.06
N PRO A 104 -5.04 4.05 12.09
CA PRO A 104 -4.86 4.54 10.74
C PRO A 104 -5.08 6.07 10.67
N PRO A 105 -4.43 6.76 9.72
CA PRO A 105 -4.66 8.17 9.45
C PRO A 105 -6.03 8.40 8.80
N TYR A 106 -6.36 9.66 8.53
CA TYR A 106 -7.56 10.05 7.77
C TYR A 106 -7.48 9.62 6.29
N SER A 107 -6.29 9.65 5.69
CA SER A 107 -6.06 9.28 4.29
C SER A 107 -4.95 8.24 4.15
N LYS A 108 -5.18 7.29 3.24
CA LYS A 108 -4.32 6.11 2.99
C LYS A 108 -3.00 6.46 2.32
N LEU A 109 -2.93 7.61 1.65
CA LEU A 109 -1.76 8.05 0.90
C LEU A 109 -1.29 9.40 1.45
N PRO A 110 0.02 9.71 1.39
CA PRO A 110 0.51 11.05 1.68
C PRO A 110 -0.05 12.05 0.67
N ASP A 111 -0.27 13.28 1.12
CA ASP A 111 -0.61 14.40 0.24
C ASP A 111 0.69 14.91 -0.41
N ASP A 112 1.11 14.23 -1.47
CA ASP A 112 2.37 14.49 -2.16
C ASP A 112 2.18 14.44 -3.69
N PRO A 113 2.56 15.49 -4.43
CA PRO A 113 2.43 15.51 -5.90
C PRO A 113 3.15 14.36 -6.62
N ALA A 114 4.26 13.86 -6.08
CA ALA A 114 4.98 12.72 -6.64
C ALA A 114 4.19 11.42 -6.46
N MET A 115 3.54 11.22 -5.30
CA MET A 115 2.63 10.09 -5.08
C MET A 115 1.46 10.11 -6.07
N GLU A 116 0.82 11.27 -6.23
CA GLU A 116 -0.29 11.42 -7.17
C GLU A 116 0.14 11.16 -8.61
N ARG A 117 1.27 11.75 -9.03
CA ARG A 117 1.81 11.56 -10.39
C ARG A 117 2.16 10.11 -10.67
N TRP A 118 2.77 9.42 -9.70
CA TRP A 118 3.15 8.02 -9.84
C TRP A 118 1.93 7.11 -10.03
N LEU A 119 0.83 7.39 -9.32
CA LEU A 119 -0.45 6.69 -9.51
C LEU A 119 -1.10 7.04 -10.85
N MET A 120 -1.09 8.31 -11.25
CA MET A 120 -1.65 8.76 -12.54
C MET A 120 -0.92 8.13 -13.73
N ASN A 121 0.40 7.96 -13.64
CA ASN A 121 1.23 7.26 -14.63
C ASN A 121 1.01 5.73 -14.66
N GLN A 122 0.05 5.20 -13.90
CA GLN A 122 -0.31 3.78 -13.76
C GLN A 122 0.77 2.89 -13.12
N PHE A 123 2.05 3.28 -13.14
CA PHE A 123 3.13 2.54 -12.47
C PHE A 123 2.80 2.29 -10.99
N GLY A 124 2.37 3.34 -10.28
CA GLY A 124 1.99 3.23 -8.87
C GLY A 124 0.85 2.26 -8.61
N LEU A 125 -0.07 2.08 -9.57
CA LEU A 125 -1.17 1.13 -9.41
C LEU A 125 -0.65 -0.30 -9.32
N TYR A 126 0.35 -0.68 -10.14
CA TYR A 126 0.91 -2.03 -10.08
C TYR A 126 1.59 -2.32 -8.75
N TYR A 127 2.43 -1.40 -8.26
CA TYR A 127 3.14 -1.59 -7.00
C TYR A 127 2.21 -1.54 -5.80
N VAL A 128 1.34 -0.54 -5.70
CA VAL A 128 0.39 -0.42 -4.58
C VAL A 128 -0.60 -1.57 -4.58
N GLY A 129 -1.10 -1.98 -5.75
CA GLY A 129 -2.00 -3.13 -5.87
C GLY A 129 -1.33 -4.43 -5.41
N SER A 130 -0.07 -4.64 -5.79
CA SER A 130 0.71 -5.80 -5.32
C SER A 130 0.89 -5.78 -3.80
N LEU A 131 1.22 -4.63 -3.21
CA LEU A 131 1.35 -4.50 -1.76
C LEU A 131 0.02 -4.77 -1.04
N LEU A 132 -1.10 -4.28 -1.58
CA LEU A 132 -2.43 -4.56 -1.05
C LEU A 132 -2.75 -6.06 -1.12
N THR A 133 -2.51 -6.72 -2.25
CA THR A 133 -2.68 -8.17 -2.38
C THR A 133 -1.77 -8.94 -1.42
N LEU A 134 -0.53 -8.50 -1.24
CA LEU A 134 0.41 -9.13 -0.30
C LEU A 134 -0.13 -9.12 1.13
N VAL A 135 -0.85 -8.08 1.56
CA VAL A 135 -1.48 -8.01 2.89
C VAL A 135 -2.84 -8.69 2.99
N GLY A 136 -3.26 -9.35 1.92
CA GLY A 136 -4.54 -10.05 1.84
C GLY A 136 -5.73 -9.10 1.65
N TYR A 137 -5.52 -7.92 1.05
CA TYR A 137 -6.63 -7.08 0.60
C TYR A 137 -7.36 -7.80 -0.54
N ASP A 138 -8.67 -7.99 -0.38
CA ASP A 138 -9.56 -8.51 -1.41
C ASP A 138 -10.41 -7.35 -1.97
N PRO A 139 -10.29 -6.99 -3.25
CA PRO A 139 -11.08 -5.91 -3.84
C PRO A 139 -12.58 -6.18 -3.86
N ASN A 140 -13.02 -7.44 -3.72
CA ASN A 140 -14.44 -7.79 -3.57
C ASN A 140 -14.93 -7.53 -2.14
N PHE A 141 -14.02 -7.22 -1.22
CA PHE A 141 -14.28 -7.01 0.19
C PHE A 141 -14.05 -5.53 0.55
N THR A 142 -15.08 -4.71 0.39
CA THR A 142 -14.98 -3.23 0.46
C THR A 142 -14.75 -2.67 1.87
N GLY A 143 -14.85 -3.48 2.92
CA GLY A 143 -14.66 -3.04 4.31
C GLY A 143 -13.19 -2.94 4.76
N ASP A 144 -12.23 -3.25 3.89
CA ASP A 144 -10.82 -3.40 4.25
C ASP A 144 -9.97 -2.14 3.98
N ASP A 145 -10.47 -0.98 4.40
CA ASP A 145 -9.84 0.32 4.18
C ASP A 145 -8.83 0.72 5.26
N ARG A 146 -8.80 -0.02 6.39
CA ARG A 146 -8.04 0.32 7.61
C ARG A 146 -6.69 -0.39 7.74
N ARG A 147 -6.43 -1.41 6.92
CA ARG A 147 -5.28 -2.31 7.10
C ARG A 147 -4.02 -1.88 6.37
N PHE A 148 -4.07 -0.87 5.51
CA PHE A 148 -2.91 -0.43 4.75
C PHE A 148 -2.89 1.08 4.54
N TRP A 149 -1.75 1.71 4.80
CA TRP A 149 -1.50 3.10 4.37
C TRP A 149 -0.02 3.37 4.14
N ILE A 150 0.25 4.38 3.34
CA ILE A 150 1.59 4.91 3.07
C ILE A 150 1.75 6.20 3.88
N ARG A 151 2.76 6.22 4.75
CA ARG A 151 3.03 7.34 5.66
C ARG A 151 3.69 8.52 4.92
N ASN A 152 4.71 8.24 4.12
CA ASN A 152 5.49 9.23 3.40
C ASN A 152 6.22 8.60 2.20
N ILE A 153 6.56 9.46 1.24
CA ILE A 153 7.58 9.16 0.23
C ILE A 153 8.93 9.70 0.70
N LYS A 154 10.01 9.10 0.21
CA LYS A 154 11.37 9.59 0.39
C LYS A 154 11.78 10.29 -0.91
N GLY A 155 12.02 11.60 -0.81
CA GLY A 155 12.55 12.42 -1.88
C GLY A 155 13.99 12.08 -2.25
#